data_AF-A0A355F608-F1
#
_entry.id   AF-A0A355F608-F1
#
_cell.length_a   1.000
_cell.length_b   1.000
_cell.length_c   1.000
_cell.angle_alpha   90.00
_cell.angle_beta   90.00
_cell.angle_gamma   90.00
#
_symmetry.space_group_name_H-M   'P 1'
#
loop_
_entity.id
_entity.type
_entity.pdbx_description
1 polymer ?
#
loop_
_entity_poly.entity_id
_entity_poly.type
_entity_poly.pdbx_seq_one_letter_code
_entity_poly.pdbx_strand_id
1 'polypeptide(L)'
;ARTDDFQNLVRDIAMHIAAAEPRFVRREEVTEDVLAREREIFRDQALASGKPPAVVEKIVTGKMEKYYAEYVLLEQPFVKDSDKTVGQMITEKVAKIGENIQVRRFTRFKLGEGIEKRQDDFAAEVMAQASRG
;
A
#
# COMPACT_ATOMS: atom_id res chain seq x y z
N ALA A 1 -16.09 -12.29 18.56
CA ALA A 1 -16.88 -13.03 17.58
C ALA A 1 -16.12 -14.27 17.10
N ARG A 2 -16.80 -15.43 16.96
CA ARG A 2 -16.21 -16.68 16.44
C ARG A 2 -16.92 -17.18 15.17
N THR A 3 -17.82 -16.39 14.59
CA THR A 3 -18.59 -16.77 13.40
C THR A 3 -17.69 -16.90 12.17
N ASP A 4 -18.06 -17.80 11.26
CA ASP A 4 -17.30 -18.04 10.03
C ASP A 4 -17.21 -16.78 9.17
N ASP A 5 -18.28 -15.98 9.11
CA ASP A 5 -18.31 -14.71 8.40
C ASP A 5 -17.27 -13.72 8.94
N PHE A 6 -17.10 -13.63 10.25
CA PHE A 6 -16.08 -12.77 10.87
C PHE A 6 -14.67 -13.28 10.60
N GLN A 7 -14.43 -14.59 10.71
CA GLN A 7 -13.13 -15.19 10.42
C GLN A 7 -12.72 -14.99 8.95
N ASN A 8 -13.67 -15.15 8.03
CA ASN A 8 -13.46 -14.90 6.60
C ASN A 8 -13.12 -13.43 6.32
N LEU A 9 -13.82 -12.48 6.94
CA LEU A 9 -13.51 -11.06 6.83
C LEU A 9 -12.07 -10.76 7.27
N VAL A 10 -11.65 -11.25 8.44
CA VAL A 10 -10.29 -11.01 8.95
C VAL A 10 -9.24 -11.63 8.03
N ARG A 11 -9.49 -12.84 7.51
CA ARG A 11 -8.61 -13.50 6.54
C ARG A 11 -8.47 -12.71 5.25
N ASP A 12 -9.58 -12.18 4.75
CA ASP A 12 -9.61 -11.37 3.52
C ASP A 12 -8.83 -10.07 3.68
N ILE A 13 -9.01 -9.37 4.81
CA ILE A 13 -8.24 -8.17 5.15
C ILE A 13 -6.74 -8.49 5.26
N ALA A 14 -6.38 -9.56 5.97
CA ALA A 14 -4.99 -9.96 6.14
C ALA A 14 -4.31 -10.30 4.80
N MET A 15 -5.01 -11.02 3.91
CA MET A 15 -4.50 -11.34 2.58
C MET A 15 -4.36 -10.10 1.72
N HIS A 16 -5.32 -9.16 1.81
CA HIS A 16 -5.22 -7.87 1.13
C HIS A 16 -3.98 -7.09 1.60
N ILE A 17 -3.78 -6.96 2.92
CA ILE A 17 -2.60 -6.27 3.49
C ILE A 17 -1.30 -6.92 3.03
N ALA A 18 -1.25 -8.26 2.96
CA ALA A 18 -0.06 -8.97 2.50
C ALA A 18 0.29 -8.65 1.03
N ALA A 19 -0.73 -8.48 0.18
CA ALA A 19 -0.60 -8.25 -1.25
C ALA A 19 -0.43 -6.77 -1.64
N ALA A 20 -1.20 -5.87 -1.02
CA ALA A 20 -1.29 -4.46 -1.40
C ALA A 20 -0.35 -3.53 -0.60
N GLU A 21 0.35 -4.06 0.41
CA GLU A 21 1.36 -3.35 1.20
C GLU A 21 0.91 -1.94 1.71
N PRO A 22 -0.32 -1.78 2.27
CA PRO A 22 -0.73 -0.49 2.83
C PRO A 22 0.20 -0.01 3.94
N ARG A 23 0.27 1.29 4.12
CA ARG A 23 1.08 1.95 5.16
C ARG A 23 0.25 2.49 6.32
N PHE A 24 -1.00 2.88 6.05
CA PHE A 24 -1.92 3.48 7.01
C PHE A 24 -3.25 2.74 6.99
N VAL A 25 -4.02 2.76 8.08
CA VAL A 25 -5.37 2.20 8.07
C VAL A 25 -6.33 3.18 7.38
N ARG A 26 -6.29 4.45 7.78
CA ARG A 26 -7.24 5.50 7.38
C ARG A 26 -6.51 6.80 7.03
N ARG A 27 -7.18 7.73 6.34
CA ARG A 27 -6.57 8.99 5.88
C ARG A 27 -6.06 9.83 7.05
N GLU A 28 -6.75 9.81 8.19
CA GLU A 28 -6.39 10.59 9.38
C GLU A 28 -5.08 10.13 10.04
N GLU A 29 -4.58 8.93 9.69
CA GLU A 29 -3.30 8.42 10.18
C GLU A 29 -2.11 8.91 9.33
N VAL A 30 -2.37 9.58 8.19
CA VAL A 30 -1.33 10.16 7.35
C VAL A 30 -0.90 11.49 7.95
N THR A 31 0.31 11.54 8.52
CA THR A 31 0.85 12.75 9.17
C THR A 31 1.05 13.89 8.19
N GLU A 32 0.91 15.14 8.66
CA GLU A 32 1.13 16.34 7.85
C GLU A 32 2.51 16.36 7.18
N ASP A 33 3.56 15.90 7.86
CA ASP A 33 4.91 15.82 7.28
C ASP A 33 5.00 14.92 6.05
N VAL A 34 4.23 13.82 6.04
CA VAL A 34 4.14 12.91 4.89
C VAL A 34 3.33 13.58 3.78
N LEU A 35 2.20 14.20 4.11
CA LEU A 35 1.37 14.91 3.13
C LEU A 35 2.13 16.05 2.45
N ALA A 36 2.85 16.87 3.21
CA ALA A 36 3.64 17.97 2.71
C ALA A 36 4.73 17.47 1.75
N ARG A 37 5.47 16.43 2.16
CA ARG A 37 6.54 15.82 1.34
C ARG A 37 6.01 15.25 0.03
N GLU A 38 4.97 14.42 0.08
CA GLU A 38 4.41 13.79 -1.12
C GLU A 38 3.80 14.86 -2.06
N ARG A 39 3.14 15.88 -1.48
CA ARG A 39 2.60 17.01 -2.24
C ARG A 39 3.68 17.80 -2.96
N GLU A 40 4.81 18.07 -2.29
CA GLU A 40 5.96 18.74 -2.88
C GLU A 40 6.53 17.94 -4.05
N ILE A 41 6.76 16.63 -3.85
CA ILE A 41 7.23 15.72 -4.90
C ILE A 41 6.29 15.75 -6.12
N PHE A 42 4.98 15.65 -5.92
CA PHE A 42 4.02 15.69 -7.03
C PHE A 42 3.93 17.07 -7.69
N ARG A 43 4.14 18.15 -6.93
CA ARG A 43 4.19 19.52 -7.46
C ARG A 43 5.39 19.69 -8.37
N ASP A 44 6.56 19.25 -7.95
CA ASP A 44 7.78 19.33 -8.75
C ASP A 44 7.66 18.52 -10.04
N GLN A 45 7.11 17.30 -9.95
CA GLN A 45 6.79 16.48 -11.12
C GLN A 45 5.81 17.17 -12.07
N ALA A 46 4.80 17.85 -11.53
CA ALA A 46 3.79 18.54 -12.33
C ALA A 46 4.35 19.84 -12.96
N LEU A 47 5.20 20.59 -12.26
CA LEU A 47 5.88 21.77 -12.80
C LEU A 47 6.84 21.42 -13.94
N ALA A 48 7.57 20.31 -13.80
CA ALA A 48 8.43 19.79 -14.86
C ALA A 48 7.67 19.44 -16.17
N SER A 49 6.34 19.28 -16.10
CA SER A 49 5.51 19.05 -17.29
C SER A 49 5.19 20.31 -18.12
N GLY A 50 5.59 21.51 -17.66
CA GLY A 50 5.42 22.77 -18.38
C GLY A 50 3.98 23.28 -18.46
N LYS A 51 3.06 22.72 -17.65
CA LYS A 51 1.64 23.06 -17.66
C LYS A 51 1.32 24.32 -16.83
N PRO A 52 0.21 25.04 -17.11
CA PRO A 52 -0.19 26.21 -16.34
C PRO A 52 -0.44 25.90 -14.85
N PRO A 53 -0.28 26.87 -13.92
CA PRO A 53 -0.43 26.65 -12.47
C PRO A 53 -1.76 26.01 -12.06
N ALA A 54 -2.87 26.43 -12.66
CA ALA A 54 -4.19 25.86 -12.36
C ALA A 54 -4.32 24.39 -12.76
N VAL A 55 -3.57 23.94 -13.77
CA VAL A 55 -3.52 22.53 -14.19
C VAL A 55 -2.59 21.74 -13.29
N VAL A 56 -1.48 22.33 -12.86
CA VAL A 56 -0.55 21.75 -11.88
C VAL A 56 -1.26 21.40 -10.59
N GLU A 57 -2.03 22.33 -10.00
CA GLU A 57 -2.76 22.07 -8.75
C GLU A 57 -3.78 20.92 -8.89
N LYS A 58 -4.47 20.83 -10.03
CA LYS A 58 -5.38 19.71 -10.32
C LYS A 58 -4.64 18.38 -10.43
N ILE A 59 -3.46 18.37 -11.06
CA ILE A 59 -2.61 17.17 -11.16
C ILE A 59 -2.15 16.73 -9.77
N VAL A 60 -1.64 17.66 -8.95
CA VAL A 60 -1.19 17.36 -7.58
C VAL A 60 -2.32 16.78 -6.76
N THR A 61 -3.52 17.36 -6.83
CA THR A 61 -4.70 16.84 -6.13
C THR A 61 -5.03 15.41 -6.57
N GLY A 62 -5.06 15.14 -7.88
CA GLY A 62 -5.31 13.79 -8.39
C GLY A 62 -4.22 12.77 -7.98
N LYS A 63 -2.96 13.22 -7.90
CA LYS A 63 -1.85 12.39 -7.41
C LYS A 63 -1.95 12.10 -5.92
N MET A 64 -2.41 13.06 -5.12
CA MET A 64 -2.69 12.85 -3.70
C MET A 64 -3.85 11.86 -3.49
N GLU A 65 -4.94 11.96 -4.26
CA GLU A 65 -6.01 10.96 -4.18
C GLU A 65 -5.52 9.56 -4.56
N LYS A 66 -4.67 9.47 -5.59
CA LYS A 66 -4.02 8.21 -5.95
C LYS A 66 -3.11 7.68 -4.82
N TYR A 67 -2.35 8.55 -4.16
CA TYR A 67 -1.53 8.17 -3.01
C TYR A 67 -2.38 7.56 -1.89
N TYR A 68 -3.55 8.15 -1.58
CA TYR A 68 -4.45 7.55 -0.59
C TYR A 68 -4.96 6.18 -1.04
N ALA A 69 -5.40 6.05 -2.30
CA ALA A 69 -5.84 4.77 -2.85
C ALA A 69 -4.74 3.70 -2.92
N GLU A 70 -3.46 4.08 -2.89
CA GLU A 70 -2.33 3.14 -2.90
C GLU A 70 -1.82 2.79 -1.50
N TYR A 71 -1.87 3.71 -0.52
CA TYR A 71 -1.19 3.53 0.77
C TYR A 71 -2.12 3.51 1.99
N VAL A 72 -3.40 3.85 1.85
CA VAL A 72 -4.38 3.82 2.93
C VAL A 72 -5.30 2.62 2.75
N LEU A 73 -5.24 1.67 3.69
CA LEU A 73 -5.96 0.38 3.62
C LEU A 73 -7.43 0.56 3.27
N LEU A 74 -8.16 1.45 3.94
CA LEU A 74 -9.61 1.59 3.73
C LEU A 74 -9.97 2.21 2.37
N GLU A 75 -9.04 2.89 1.72
CA GLU A 75 -9.19 3.53 0.40
C GLU A 75 -8.74 2.61 -0.75
N GLN A 76 -7.96 1.57 -0.45
CA GLN A 76 -7.44 0.64 -1.45
C GLN A 76 -8.58 -0.14 -2.12
N PRO A 77 -8.55 -0.31 -3.45
CA PRO A 77 -9.39 -1.28 -4.15
C PRO A 77 -9.15 -2.68 -3.60
N PHE A 78 -10.21 -3.43 -3.29
CA PHE A 78 -10.06 -4.72 -2.66
C PHE A 78 -9.48 -5.76 -3.64
N VAL A 79 -8.45 -6.50 -3.22
CA VAL A 79 -7.67 -7.39 -4.12
C VAL A 79 -8.49 -8.52 -4.74
N LYS A 80 -9.60 -8.92 -4.13
CA LYS A 80 -10.50 -9.95 -4.68
C LYS A 80 -11.62 -9.36 -5.55
N ASP A 81 -11.87 -8.06 -5.42
CA ASP A 81 -12.96 -7.35 -6.07
C ASP A 81 -12.59 -5.86 -6.15
N SER A 82 -11.98 -5.46 -7.27
CA SER A 82 -11.48 -4.11 -7.47
C SER A 82 -12.58 -3.06 -7.68
N ASP A 83 -13.84 -3.48 -7.81
CA ASP A 83 -14.97 -2.56 -8.00
C ASP A 83 -15.35 -1.84 -6.70
N LYS A 84 -14.84 -2.31 -5.56
CA LYS A 84 -15.06 -1.70 -4.24
C LYS A 84 -13.77 -1.54 -3.45
N THR A 85 -13.77 -0.58 -2.52
CA THR A 85 -12.65 -0.43 -1.58
C THR A 85 -12.74 -1.41 -0.43
N VAL A 86 -11.63 -1.61 0.30
CA VAL A 86 -11.63 -2.39 1.54
C VAL A 86 -12.60 -1.80 2.58
N GLY A 87 -12.70 -0.46 2.68
CA GLY A 87 -13.64 0.19 3.57
C GLY A 87 -15.11 -0.12 3.22
N GLN A 88 -15.45 -0.13 1.94
CA GLN A 88 -16.79 -0.54 1.47
C GLN A 88 -17.05 -2.02 1.76
N MET A 89 -16.09 -2.91 1.47
CA MET A 89 -16.17 -4.34 1.78
C MET A 89 -16.40 -4.59 3.28
N ILE A 90 -15.68 -3.89 4.16
CA ILE A 90 -15.87 -3.98 5.62
C ILE A 90 -17.28 -3.52 5.99
N THR A 91 -17.76 -2.41 5.44
CA THR A 91 -19.09 -1.86 5.72
C THR A 91 -20.20 -2.84 5.33
N GLU A 92 -20.11 -3.47 4.16
CA GLU A 92 -21.04 -4.51 3.72
C GLU A 92 -21.06 -5.71 4.69
N LYS A 93 -19.88 -6.13 5.17
CA LYS A 93 -19.75 -7.25 6.10
C LYS A 93 -20.25 -6.91 7.50
N VAL A 94 -20.04 -5.68 7.97
CA VAL A 94 -20.63 -5.15 9.21
C VAL A 94 -22.16 -5.22 9.15
N ALA A 95 -22.76 -4.77 8.05
CA ALA A 95 -24.21 -4.83 7.88
C ALA A 95 -24.75 -6.28 7.88
N LYS A 96 -24.02 -7.22 7.29
CA LYS A 96 -24.39 -8.65 7.30
C LYS A 96 -24.24 -9.30 8.67
N ILE A 97 -23.15 -9.01 9.39
CA ILE A 97 -22.81 -9.64 10.68
C ILE A 97 -23.63 -9.01 11.82
N GLY A 98 -24.01 -7.74 11.70
CA GLY A 98 -24.74 -7.00 12.74
C GLY A 98 -23.86 -6.54 13.90
N GLU A 99 -22.54 -6.54 13.72
CA GLU A 99 -21.55 -6.08 14.70
C GLU A 99 -20.75 -4.91 14.14
N ASN A 100 -20.43 -3.92 14.98
CA ASN A 100 -19.52 -2.84 14.60
C ASN A 100 -18.07 -3.37 14.53
N ILE A 101 -17.53 -3.50 13.32
CA ILE A 101 -16.19 -4.02 13.06
C ILE A 101 -15.32 -2.90 12.50
N GLN A 102 -14.15 -2.69 13.12
CA GLN A 102 -13.19 -1.67 12.71
C GLN A 102 -11.77 -2.23 12.72
N VAL A 103 -10.99 -1.87 11.71
CA VAL A 103 -9.54 -2.14 11.70
C VAL A 103 -8.86 -1.09 12.56
N ARG A 104 -8.21 -1.51 13.66
CA ARG A 104 -7.50 -0.57 14.55
C ARG A 104 -6.04 -0.37 14.14
N ARG A 105 -5.36 -1.45 13.77
CA ARG A 105 -3.94 -1.49 13.40
C ARG A 105 -3.64 -2.79 12.66
N PHE A 106 -2.59 -2.80 11.86
CA PHE A 106 -2.00 -4.01 11.31
C PHE A 106 -0.47 -3.92 11.37
N THR A 107 0.17 -5.06 11.16
CA THR A 107 1.61 -5.14 10.91
C THR A 107 1.82 -6.19 9.86
N ARG A 108 2.71 -5.91 8.91
CA ARG A 108 3.09 -6.80 7.84
C ARG A 108 4.61 -6.97 7.91
N PHE A 109 5.06 -8.22 7.89
CA PHE A 109 6.49 -8.55 7.81
C PHE A 109 6.78 -9.16 6.44
N LYS A 110 7.81 -8.68 5.76
CA LYS A 110 8.32 -9.26 4.50
C LYS A 110 9.75 -9.74 4.72
N LEU A 111 9.99 -11.02 4.46
CA LEU A 111 11.33 -11.58 4.58
C LEU A 111 12.29 -10.89 3.59
N GLY A 112 13.42 -10.40 4.08
CA GLY A 112 14.40 -9.69 3.27
C GLY A 112 14.11 -8.20 3.03
N GLU A 113 13.08 -7.64 3.67
CA GLU A 113 12.83 -6.19 3.64
C GLU A 113 14.03 -5.43 4.21
N GLY A 114 14.54 -4.46 3.43
CA GLY A 114 15.71 -3.67 3.81
C GLY A 114 17.06 -4.39 3.69
N ILE A 115 17.12 -5.62 3.17
CA ILE A 115 18.37 -6.34 2.92
C ILE A 115 18.78 -6.17 1.46
N GLU A 116 19.96 -5.60 1.21
CA GLU A 116 20.57 -5.64 -0.13
C GLU A 116 20.87 -7.09 -0.50
N LYS A 117 20.23 -7.57 -1.58
CA LYS A 117 20.52 -8.91 -2.10
C LYS A 117 21.98 -8.93 -2.56
N ARG A 118 22.78 -9.84 -2.00
CA ARG A 118 24.08 -10.16 -2.57
C ARG A 118 23.89 -10.64 -4.00
N GLN A 119 24.56 -9.96 -4.91
CA GLN A 119 24.63 -10.36 -6.31
C GLN A 119 25.94 -11.14 -6.47
N ASP A 120 25.93 -12.39 -5.99
CA ASP A 120 27.09 -13.26 -6.14
C ASP A 120 27.10 -13.79 -7.59
N ASP A 121 28.08 -13.38 -8.38
CA ASP A 121 28.31 -13.93 -9.72
C ASP A 121 28.97 -15.30 -9.58
N PHE A 122 28.10 -16.32 -9.55
CA PHE A 122 28.49 -17.71 -9.44
C PHE A 122 29.51 -18.13 -10.52
N ALA A 123 29.46 -17.54 -11.73
CA ALA A 123 30.41 -17.85 -12.78
C ALA A 123 31.81 -17.30 -12.46
N ALA A 124 31.88 -16.08 -11.93
CA ALA A 124 33.15 -15.49 -11.49
C ALA A 124 33.76 -16.27 -10.32
N GLU A 125 32.95 -16.73 -9.37
CA GLU A 125 33.41 -17.54 -8.23
C GLU A 125 33.95 -18.90 -8.68
N VAL A 126 33.26 -19.58 -9.60
CA VAL A 126 33.71 -20.87 -10.17
C VAL A 126 35.01 -20.71 -10.97
N MET A 127 35.16 -19.65 -11.77
CA MET A 127 36.41 -19.39 -12.51
C MET A 127 37.59 -19.11 -11.58
N ALA A 128 37.37 -18.39 -10.47
CA ALA A 128 38.40 -18.10 -9.49
C ALA A 128 38.87 -19.36 -8.71
N GLN A 129 38.00 -20.36 -8.54
CA GLN A 129 38.36 -21.63 -7.91
C GLN A 129 39.09 -22.57 -8.88
N ALA A 130 38.68 -22.62 -10.16
CA ALA A 130 39.31 -23.47 -11.18
C ALA A 130 40.73 -23.02 -11.60
N SER A 131 41.05 -21.73 -11.42
CA SER A 131 42.37 -21.14 -11.77
C SER A 131 43.39 -21.18 -10.62
N ARG A 132 43.02 -21.72 -9.46
CA ARG A 132 43.89 -21.91 -8.29
C ARG A 132 44.43 -23.34 -8.13
N GLY A 133 44.09 -24.25 -9.05
CA GLY A 133 44.64 -25.61 -9.15
C GLY A 133 45.49 -25.78 -10.39
#